data_AF-A0A0B8PGE5-F1
#
_entry.id   AF-A0A0B8PGE5-F1
#
_cell.length_a   1.000
_cell.length_b   1.000
_cell.length_c   1.000
_cell.angle_alpha   90.00
_cell.angle_beta   90.00
_cell.angle_gamma   90.00
#
_symmetry.space_group_name_H-M   'P 1'
#
loop_
_entity.id
_entity.type
_entity.pdbx_description
1 polymer ?
#
loop_
_entity_poly.entity_id
_entity_poly.type
_entity_poly.pdbx_seq_one_letter_code
_entity_poly.pdbx_strand_id
1 'polypeptide(L)'
;MTVFDNPMTLIPAKEMDRWFERLIEQSKDPDVVLVACSDIELSKMGLLGRWIFSCNDLALIIRRLSFGLGCLQSGAFFSGKKTRSFIKWTYTSKNFGPSTIVHESIRMAILMHKVLTFCLGKSFAPVKLRLPGRW
;
A
#
# COMPACT_ATOMS: atom_id res chain seq x y z
N MET A 1 1.95 -25.57 12.58
CA MET A 1 1.04 -24.48 12.95
C MET A 1 1.28 -23.36 11.96
N THR A 2 0.36 -23.22 11.02
CA THR A 2 0.48 -22.28 9.92
C THR A 2 0.10 -20.89 10.43
N VAL A 3 0.89 -19.87 10.09
CA VAL A 3 0.64 -18.46 10.45
C VAL A 3 -0.79 -18.00 10.06
N PHE A 4 -1.40 -18.70 9.11
CA PHE A 4 -2.74 -18.47 8.59
C PHE A 4 -3.89 -19.03 9.47
N ASP A 5 -3.60 -19.83 10.50
CA ASP A 5 -4.64 -20.47 11.33
C ASP A 5 -5.32 -19.45 12.25
N ASN A 6 -4.61 -18.39 12.65
CA ASN A 6 -5.14 -17.31 13.47
C ASN A 6 -5.05 -15.98 12.70
N PRO A 7 -6.18 -15.31 12.42
CA PRO A 7 -6.21 -14.06 11.64
C PRO A 7 -5.49 -12.89 12.30
N MET A 8 -5.17 -12.97 13.60
CA MET A 8 -4.43 -11.96 14.35
C MET A 8 -2.93 -12.26 14.47
N THR A 9 -2.44 -13.34 13.87
CA THR A 9 -1.00 -13.65 13.88
C THR A 9 -0.23 -12.56 13.14
N LEU A 10 0.73 -11.94 13.82
CA LEU A 10 1.64 -10.99 13.20
C LEU A 10 2.62 -11.74 12.29
N ILE A 11 2.67 -11.32 11.03
CA ILE A 11 3.63 -11.84 10.05
C ILE A 11 4.92 -10.99 10.16
N PRO A 12 6.09 -11.60 10.40
CA PRO A 12 7.35 -10.85 10.37
C PRO A 12 7.54 -10.18 9.01
N ALA A 13 7.90 -8.90 9.00
CA ALA A 13 8.08 -8.16 7.75
C ALA A 13 9.13 -8.79 6.80
N LYS A 14 10.12 -9.50 7.36
CA LYS A 14 11.11 -10.28 6.60
C LYS A 14 10.54 -11.48 5.86
N GLU A 15 9.45 -12.05 6.33
CA GLU A 15 8.77 -13.12 5.59
C GLU A 15 7.99 -12.56 4.40
N MET A 16 7.45 -11.33 4.52
CA MET A 16 6.86 -10.64 3.36
C MET A 16 7.92 -10.26 2.31
N ASP A 17 9.10 -9.84 2.76
CA ASP A 17 10.27 -9.58 1.90
C ASP A 17 10.65 -10.84 1.09
N ARG A 18 10.87 -11.96 1.76
CA ARG A 18 11.14 -13.27 1.13
C ARG A 18 10.02 -13.77 0.24
N TRP A 19 8.78 -13.47 0.60
CA TRP A 19 7.62 -13.83 -0.21
C TRP A 19 7.63 -13.10 -1.54
N PHE A 20 7.97 -11.80 -1.57
CA PHE A 20 8.14 -11.08 -2.83
C PHE A 20 9.23 -11.69 -3.71
N GLU A 21 10.39 -12.02 -3.14
CA GLU A 21 11.49 -12.66 -3.89
C GLU A 21 11.03 -13.97 -4.55
N ARG A 22 10.41 -14.86 -3.76
CA ARG A 22 9.88 -16.14 -4.26
C ARG A 22 8.79 -15.97 -5.30
N LEU A 23 7.91 -14.99 -5.11
CA LEU A 23 6.83 -14.70 -6.06
C LEU A 23 7.39 -14.33 -7.44
N ILE A 24 8.45 -13.52 -7.48
CA ILE A 24 9.12 -13.12 -8.72
C ILE A 24 9.83 -14.32 -9.36
N GLU A 25 10.57 -15.09 -8.58
CA GLU A 25 11.28 -16.28 -9.06
C GLU A 25 10.33 -17.33 -9.67
N GLN A 26 9.17 -17.54 -9.04
CA GLN A 26 8.20 -18.54 -9.47
C GLN A 26 7.35 -18.08 -10.64
N SER A 27 6.93 -16.81 -10.65
CA SER A 27 6.11 -16.25 -11.74
C SER A 27 6.92 -16.01 -13.02
N LYS A 28 8.24 -15.81 -12.89
CA LYS A 28 9.13 -15.35 -13.98
C LYS A 28 8.67 -14.02 -14.58
N ASP A 29 7.87 -13.26 -13.85
CA ASP A 29 7.32 -11.97 -14.25
C ASP A 29 7.77 -10.90 -13.23
N PRO A 30 8.61 -9.92 -13.63
CA PRO A 30 9.00 -8.84 -12.74
C PRO A 30 7.81 -7.95 -12.34
N ASP A 31 6.73 -7.90 -13.13
CA ASP A 31 5.56 -7.07 -12.88
C ASP A 31 4.42 -7.82 -12.16
N VAL A 32 4.69 -9.02 -11.66
CA VAL A 32 3.69 -9.89 -10.99
C VAL A 32 2.90 -9.16 -9.89
N VAL A 33 3.54 -8.24 -9.16
CA VAL A 33 2.90 -7.50 -8.07
C VAL A 33 1.94 -6.43 -8.60
N LEU A 34 2.23 -5.82 -9.75
CA LEU A 34 1.31 -4.87 -10.39
C LEU A 34 0.01 -5.59 -10.79
N VAL A 35 0.14 -6.77 -11.39
CA VAL A 35 -0.99 -7.62 -11.79
C VAL A 35 -1.75 -8.11 -10.56
N ALA A 36 -1.07 -8.67 -9.55
CA ALA A 36 -1.73 -9.16 -8.35
C ALA A 36 -2.48 -8.05 -7.57
N CYS A 37 -1.96 -6.82 -7.61
CA CYS A 37 -2.56 -5.70 -6.89
C CYS A 37 -3.70 -5.01 -7.66
N SER A 38 -3.90 -5.28 -8.95
CA SER A 38 -5.00 -4.68 -9.72
C SER A 38 -6.37 -5.02 -9.11
N ASP A 39 -6.47 -6.21 -8.52
CA ASP A 39 -7.71 -6.78 -8.00
C ASP A 39 -7.97 -6.41 -6.53
N ILE A 40 -7.11 -5.56 -5.93
CA ILE A 40 -7.35 -5.04 -4.58
C ILE A 40 -8.64 -4.23 -4.58
N GLU A 41 -9.65 -4.66 -3.84
CA GLU A 41 -10.87 -3.90 -3.63
C GLU A 41 -10.86 -3.27 -2.23
N LEU A 42 -11.13 -1.96 -2.15
CA LEU A 42 -11.19 -1.26 -0.86
C LEU A 42 -12.31 -1.81 0.05
N SER A 43 -13.39 -2.34 -0.53
CA SER A 43 -14.49 -3.02 0.17
C SER A 43 -14.02 -4.28 0.91
N LYS A 44 -12.99 -4.96 0.40
CA LYS A 44 -12.43 -6.19 0.98
C LYS A 44 -11.46 -5.91 2.14
N MET A 45 -11.16 -4.64 2.46
CA MET A 45 -10.34 -4.26 3.61
C MET A 45 -11.06 -4.43 4.97
N GLY A 46 -12.30 -4.93 4.98
CA GLY A 46 -13.03 -5.29 6.19
C GLY A 46 -13.26 -4.12 7.15
N LEU A 47 -13.07 -4.35 8.45
CA LEU A 47 -13.28 -3.35 9.50
C LEU A 47 -12.35 -2.13 9.34
N LEU A 48 -11.11 -2.34 8.89
CA LEU A 48 -10.16 -1.25 8.66
C LEU A 48 -10.59 -0.37 7.49
N GLY A 49 -11.04 -0.96 6.39
CA GLY A 49 -11.64 -0.21 5.28
C GLY A 49 -12.81 0.66 5.77
N ARG A 50 -13.76 0.05 6.48
CA ARG A 50 -14.91 0.79 7.06
C ARG A 50 -14.48 1.93 7.99
N TRP A 51 -13.47 1.71 8.83
CA TRP A 51 -12.94 2.75 9.71
C TRP A 51 -12.26 3.89 8.93
N ILE A 52 -11.43 3.57 7.94
CA ILE A 52 -10.74 4.56 7.08
C ILE A 52 -11.77 5.41 6.32
N PHE A 53 -12.74 4.77 5.66
CA PHE A 53 -13.70 5.42 4.76
C PHE A 53 -15.00 5.91 5.44
N SER A 54 -15.17 5.75 6.74
CA SER A 54 -16.31 6.32 7.49
C SER A 54 -16.28 7.85 7.60
N CYS A 55 -15.23 8.50 7.11
CA CYS A 55 -15.10 9.95 7.08
C CYS A 55 -15.28 10.48 5.65
N ASN A 56 -15.92 11.64 5.50
CA ASN A 56 -16.17 12.26 4.20
C ASN A 56 -15.07 13.24 3.76
N ASP A 57 -14.07 13.51 4.60
CA ASP A 57 -12.96 14.42 4.25
C ASP A 57 -11.71 13.64 3.83
N LEU A 58 -11.18 14.00 2.66
CA LEU A 58 -10.00 13.35 2.08
C LEU A 58 -8.73 13.50 2.95
N ALA A 59 -8.52 14.64 3.59
CA ALA A 59 -7.35 14.82 4.44
C ALA A 59 -7.43 13.93 5.69
N LEU A 60 -8.63 13.74 6.23
CA LEU A 60 -8.89 12.79 7.32
C LEU A 60 -8.75 11.33 6.87
N ILE A 61 -9.24 10.96 5.68
CA ILE A 61 -9.04 9.61 5.11
C ILE A 61 -7.53 9.30 4.98
N ILE A 62 -6.76 10.22 4.41
CA ILE A 62 -5.30 10.08 4.28
C ILE A 62 -4.62 9.93 5.64
N ARG A 63 -5.03 10.72 6.64
CA ARG A 63 -4.50 10.63 8.00
C ARG A 63 -4.86 9.30 8.67
N ARG A 64 -6.09 8.81 8.49
CA ARG A 64 -6.51 7.49 9.01
C ARG A 64 -5.76 6.36 8.31
N LEU A 65 -5.50 6.48 7.01
CA LEU A 65 -4.66 5.53 6.27
C LEU A 65 -3.22 5.52 6.80
N SER A 66 -2.61 6.68 7.04
CA SER A 66 -1.29 6.79 7.69
C SER A 66 -1.23 6.04 9.02
N PHE A 67 -2.22 6.29 9.88
CA PHE A 67 -2.26 5.68 11.21
C PHE A 67 -2.53 4.17 11.12
N GLY A 68 -3.52 3.76 10.33
CA GLY A 68 -3.88 2.36 10.13
C GLY A 68 -2.72 1.54 9.56
N LEU A 69 -1.96 2.10 8.62
CA LEU A 69 -0.79 1.41 8.07
C LEU A 69 0.30 1.21 9.13
N GLY A 70 0.53 2.20 10.00
CA GLY A 70 1.46 2.07 11.12
C GLY A 70 1.05 0.98 12.12
N CYS A 71 -0.26 0.72 12.28
CA CYS A 71 -0.77 -0.38 13.09
C CYS A 71 -0.67 -1.75 12.40
N LEU A 72 -0.77 -1.78 11.06
CA LEU A 72 -0.75 -3.02 10.27
C LEU A 72 0.66 -3.52 9.97
N GLN A 73 1.61 -2.60 9.83
CA GLN A 73 2.94 -2.91 9.32
C GLN A 73 3.98 -2.09 10.07
N SER A 74 4.67 -2.76 11.00
CA SER A 74 5.79 -2.17 11.73
C SER A 74 6.84 -1.64 10.76
N GLY A 75 7.35 -0.43 10.98
CA GLY A 75 8.41 0.16 10.15
C GLY A 75 7.96 0.70 8.79
N ALA A 76 6.66 0.62 8.47
CA ALA A 76 6.06 1.36 7.36
C ALA A 76 5.64 2.76 7.83
N PHE A 77 6.01 3.77 7.05
CA PHE A 77 5.65 5.15 7.29
C PHE A 77 4.96 5.70 6.07
N PHE A 78 3.72 6.16 6.25
CA PHE A 78 2.96 6.85 5.21
C PHE A 78 2.63 8.26 5.68
N SER A 79 3.02 9.25 4.88
CA SER A 79 2.79 10.66 5.16
C SER A 79 2.12 11.32 3.97
N GLY A 80 1.07 12.10 4.24
CA GLY A 80 0.34 12.86 3.25
C GLY A 80 0.19 14.31 3.67
N LYS A 81 0.47 15.24 2.75
CA LYS A 81 0.27 16.68 2.92
C LYS A 81 -0.55 17.23 1.77
N LYS A 82 -1.71 17.78 2.09
CA LYS A 82 -2.49 18.61 1.16
C LYS A 82 -1.84 19.98 1.05
N THR A 83 -1.46 20.35 -0.17
CA THR A 83 -1.13 21.72 -0.57
C THR A 83 -2.37 22.32 -1.26
N ARG A 84 -2.41 23.64 -1.51
CA ARG A 84 -3.58 24.32 -2.12
C ARG A 84 -4.16 23.60 -3.35
N SER A 85 -3.30 23.08 -4.23
CA SER A 85 -3.69 22.48 -5.51
C SER A 85 -3.29 21.01 -5.68
N PHE A 86 -2.49 20.44 -4.77
CA PHE A 86 -1.97 19.08 -4.92
C PHE A 86 -1.93 18.35 -3.59
N ILE A 87 -2.11 17.03 -3.66
CA ILE A 87 -1.85 16.12 -2.55
C ILE A 87 -0.48 15.50 -2.80
N LYS A 88 0.45 15.75 -1.89
CA LYS A 88 1.76 15.09 -1.90
C LYS A 88 1.73 14.01 -0.84
N TRP A 89 2.11 12.80 -1.21
CA TRP A 89 2.23 11.69 -0.28
C TRP A 89 3.55 10.96 -0.51
N THR A 90 4.05 10.35 0.54
CA THR A 90 5.27 9.56 0.55
C THR A 90 5.04 8.31 1.38
N TYR A 91 5.51 7.18 0.87
CA TYR A 91 5.62 5.93 1.60
C TYR A 91 7.10 5.58 1.77
N THR A 92 7.49 5.16 2.96
CA THR A 92 8.81 4.59 3.23
C THR A 92 8.69 3.35 4.09
N SER A 93 9.53 2.35 3.84
CA SER A 93 9.64 1.15 4.66
C SER A 93 11.09 0.75 4.79
N LYS A 94 11.49 0.34 6.00
CA LYS A 94 12.87 -0.07 6.32
C LYS A 94 13.07 -1.58 6.29
N ASN A 95 12.01 -2.36 6.07
CA ASN A 95 12.06 -3.81 6.26
C ASN A 95 12.39 -4.59 4.98
N PHE A 96 12.23 -3.96 3.82
CA PHE A 96 12.42 -4.60 2.50
C PHE A 96 13.83 -4.38 1.97
N GLY A 97 14.33 -5.38 1.24
CA GLY A 97 15.58 -5.30 0.50
C GLY A 97 15.54 -4.36 -0.71
N PRO A 98 16.69 -4.10 -1.35
CA PRO A 98 16.79 -3.21 -2.51
C PRO A 98 15.98 -3.66 -3.73
N SER A 99 15.83 -4.97 -3.92
CA SER A 99 15.06 -5.58 -5.02
C SER A 99 13.56 -5.61 -4.73
N THR A 100 13.15 -5.74 -3.47
CA THR A 100 11.76 -5.96 -3.07
C THR A 100 11.02 -4.66 -2.71
N ILE A 101 11.75 -3.61 -2.35
CA ILE A 101 11.17 -2.31 -1.99
C ILE A 101 10.36 -1.68 -3.15
N VAL A 102 10.72 -1.95 -4.40
CA VAL A 102 9.95 -1.49 -5.57
C VAL A 102 8.56 -2.11 -5.59
N HIS A 103 8.46 -3.40 -5.30
CA HIS A 103 7.19 -4.14 -5.30
C HIS A 103 6.27 -3.70 -4.17
N GLU A 104 6.82 -3.53 -2.97
CA GLU A 104 6.05 -2.96 -1.86
C GLU A 104 5.58 -1.53 -2.19
N SER A 105 6.43 -0.73 -2.83
CA SER A 105 6.08 0.63 -3.22
C SER A 105 4.99 0.67 -4.29
N ILE A 106 4.99 -0.28 -5.24
CA ILE A 106 3.93 -0.47 -6.22
C ILE A 106 2.61 -0.82 -5.51
N ARG A 107 2.62 -1.76 -4.56
CA ARG A 107 1.44 -2.12 -3.76
C ARG A 107 0.84 -0.91 -3.06
N MET A 108 1.69 -0.08 -2.44
CA MET A 108 1.25 1.14 -1.75
C MET A 108 0.77 2.22 -2.71
N ALA A 109 1.40 2.36 -3.88
CA ALA A 109 0.96 3.29 -4.92
C ALA A 109 -0.43 2.92 -5.46
N ILE A 110 -0.68 1.63 -5.69
CA ILE A 110 -1.98 1.14 -6.15
C ILE A 110 -3.05 1.34 -5.08
N LEU A 111 -2.75 1.01 -3.82
CA LEU A 111 -3.65 1.26 -2.69
C LEU A 111 -4.03 2.75 -2.61
N MET A 112 -3.04 3.63 -2.63
CA MET A 112 -3.28 5.07 -2.56
C MET A 112 -4.04 5.59 -3.78
N HIS A 113 -3.74 5.08 -4.98
CA HIS A 113 -4.49 5.41 -6.19
C HIS A 113 -5.97 5.01 -6.09
N LYS A 114 -6.25 3.81 -5.56
CA LYS A 114 -7.63 3.35 -5.31
C LYS A 114 -8.33 4.22 -4.27
N VAL A 115 -7.65 4.61 -3.19
CA VAL A 115 -8.19 5.55 -2.19
C VAL A 115 -8.54 6.90 -2.82
N LEU A 116 -7.64 7.45 -3.65
CA LEU A 116 -7.84 8.74 -4.28
C LEU A 116 -8.97 8.71 -5.32
N THR A 117 -9.06 7.66 -6.14
CA THR A 117 -10.16 7.50 -7.10
C THR A 117 -11.50 7.23 -6.42
N PHE A 118 -11.52 6.59 -5.26
CA PHE A 118 -12.72 6.48 -4.43
C PHE A 118 -13.19 7.86 -3.93
N CYS A 119 -12.27 8.72 -3.49
CA CYS A 119 -12.62 10.02 -2.91
C CYS A 119 -12.86 11.13 -3.96
N LEU A 120 -12.08 11.15 -5.04
CA LEU A 120 -12.04 12.22 -6.05
C LEU A 120 -12.77 11.82 -7.34
N GLY A 121 -13.21 10.57 -7.46
CA GLY A 121 -13.88 10.03 -8.64
C GLY A 121 -12.95 9.25 -9.56
N LYS A 122 -13.55 8.45 -10.46
CA LYS A 122 -12.86 7.51 -11.35
C LYS A 122 -11.94 8.18 -12.39
N SER A 123 -12.15 9.46 -12.67
CA SER A 123 -11.33 10.24 -13.61
C SER A 123 -10.06 10.81 -12.99
N PHE A 124 -9.86 10.63 -11.67
CA PHE A 124 -8.65 11.09 -11.01
C PHE A 124 -7.42 10.36 -11.57
N ALA A 125 -6.41 11.13 -11.98
CA ALA A 125 -5.10 10.63 -12.37
C ALA A 125 -3.99 11.36 -11.59
N PRO A 126 -2.98 10.64 -11.07
CA PRO A 126 -1.87 11.28 -10.37
C PRO A 126 -1.01 12.08 -11.36
N VAL A 127 -0.67 13.31 -11.00
CA VAL A 127 0.19 14.18 -11.82
C VAL A 127 1.61 13.61 -11.97
N LYS A 128 2.12 12.98 -10.91
CA LYS A 128 3.45 12.37 -10.90
C LYS A 128 3.51 11.26 -9.85
N LEU A 129 4.05 10.11 -10.23
CA LEU A 129 4.40 9.00 -9.33
C LEU A 129 5.93 8.81 -9.37
N ARG A 130 6.54 8.60 -8.20
CA ARG A 130 7.97 8.24 -8.10
C ARG A 130 8.07 6.95 -7.31
N LEU A 131 8.63 5.93 -7.94
CA LEU A 131 8.89 4.64 -7.32
C LEU A 131 10.39 4.50 -7.04
N PRO A 132 10.79 3.77 -5.99
CA PRO A 132 12.20 3.46 -5.75
C PRO A 132 12.70 2.46 -6.81
N GLY A 133 13.90 2.69 -7.31
CA GLY A 133 14.54 1.89 -8.35
C GLY A 133 15.63 2.70 -9.05
N ARG A 134 16.58 2.00 -9.70
CA ARG A 134 17.50 2.64 -10.65
C ARG A 134 16.81 2.64 -12.02
N TRP A 135 16.79 3.82 -12.64
CA TRP A 135 16.42 4.02 -14.03
C TRP A 135 17.52 3.50 -14.94
#